data_AF-S4RR58-F1
#
_entry.id   AF-S4RR58-F1
#
_cell.length_a   1.000
_cell.length_b   1.000
_cell.length_c   1.000
_cell.angle_alpha   90.00
_cell.angle_beta   90.00
_cell.angle_gamma   90.00
#
_symmetry.space_group_name_H-M   'P 1'
#
loop_
_entity.id
_entity.type
_entity.pdbx_description
1 polymer ?
#
loop_
_entity_poly.entity_id
_entity_poly.type
_entity_poly.pdbx_seq_one_letter_code
_entity_poly.pdbx_strand_id
1 'polypeptide(L)'
;RSKRSSMRDRDRTKVIPEIYLTRLLSMKGILQKFVDDFFRVVLSTSRPVPPAVKYFFDFLDEAAERHGIEDPETIHIWKTNSLPLRFWVNILKNPNFVFDVQVSDIVDASLSVIAQTFMDSCTTQEQKLGRDSPINKLLYAREISGYKKMVEKYYADIRQMVPVRDEDMRTELSEESQNNSNDLNSMVALHELYTYVNKYYDQEVYLPLQNCPKFTLTEMDFATSSLAPWLAGKTTKK
;
A
#
# COMPACT_ATOMS: atom_id res chain seq x y z
N ARG A 1 -58.00 16.95 -0.93
CA ARG A 1 -56.63 17.53 -0.80
C ARG A 1 -55.98 16.84 0.39
N SER A 2 -54.84 16.14 0.37
CA SER A 2 -53.81 15.88 -0.62
C SER A 2 -53.18 14.51 -0.26
N LYS A 3 -53.21 13.56 -1.20
CA LYS A 3 -52.28 12.43 -1.27
C LYS A 3 -50.95 12.99 -1.76
N ARG A 4 -49.85 12.84 -1.02
CA ARG A 4 -48.46 12.69 -1.52
C ARG A 4 -47.47 12.81 -0.38
N SER A 5 -46.63 11.78 -0.22
CA SER A 5 -45.23 11.82 0.25
C SER A 5 -44.91 10.74 1.29
N SER A 6 -44.66 9.52 0.81
CA SER A 6 -43.89 8.50 1.55
C SER A 6 -43.40 7.36 0.64
N MET A 7 -43.87 7.26 -0.61
CA MET A 7 -43.35 6.32 -1.62
C MET A 7 -42.00 6.78 -2.24
N ARG A 8 -41.09 7.41 -1.48
CA ARG A 8 -39.80 7.86 -1.99
C ARG A 8 -38.58 7.13 -1.42
N ASP A 9 -38.79 6.14 -0.54
CA ASP A 9 -37.70 5.34 0.06
C ASP A 9 -37.76 3.83 -0.24
N ARG A 10 -38.64 3.38 -1.14
CA ARG A 10 -38.77 1.96 -1.50
C ARG A 10 -38.26 1.57 -2.91
N ASP A 11 -37.72 2.52 -3.68
CA ASP A 11 -37.27 2.29 -5.07
C ASP A 11 -35.74 2.30 -5.26
N ARG A 12 -34.95 2.21 -4.18
CA ARG A 12 -33.48 2.11 -4.27
C ARG A 12 -32.91 0.69 -4.20
N THR A 13 -33.76 -0.34 -4.16
CA THR A 13 -33.38 -1.65 -4.67
C THR A 13 -33.40 -1.58 -6.19
N LYS A 14 -32.36 -0.99 -6.77
CA LYS A 14 -32.07 -1.13 -8.20
C LYS A 14 -31.83 -2.62 -8.44
N VAL A 15 -32.89 -3.34 -8.77
CA VAL A 15 -32.84 -4.61 -9.48
C VAL A 15 -31.88 -4.35 -10.63
N ILE A 16 -30.66 -4.88 -10.54
CA ILE A 16 -29.70 -4.87 -11.63
C ILE A 16 -30.43 -5.59 -12.76
N PRO A 17 -30.80 -4.92 -13.86
CA PRO A 17 -31.52 -5.62 -14.91
C PRO A 17 -30.58 -6.72 -15.39
N GLU A 18 -31.00 -7.98 -15.31
CA GLU A 18 -30.16 -9.18 -15.49
C GLU A 18 -29.30 -9.13 -16.78
N ILE A 19 -29.76 -8.39 -17.78
CA ILE A 19 -29.04 -8.04 -19.02
C ILE A 19 -27.67 -7.40 -18.75
N TYR A 20 -27.55 -6.50 -17.77
CA TYR A 20 -26.30 -5.85 -17.42
C TYR A 20 -25.34 -6.81 -16.70
N LEU A 21 -25.86 -7.77 -15.94
CA LEU A 21 -25.03 -8.79 -15.29
C LEU A 21 -24.36 -9.70 -16.33
N THR A 22 -25.10 -10.13 -17.35
CA THR A 22 -24.54 -10.92 -18.46
C THR A 22 -23.45 -10.16 -19.22
N ARG A 23 -23.61 -8.85 -19.43
CA ARG A 23 -22.58 -8.00 -20.05
C ARG A 23 -21.33 -7.88 -19.17
N LEU A 24 -21.50 -7.69 -17.86
CA LEU A 24 -20.39 -7.66 -16.90
C LEU A 24 -19.64 -8.99 -16.87
N LEU A 25 -20.34 -10.12 -16.88
CA LEU A 25 -19.73 -11.45 -16.94
C LEU A 25 -18.96 -11.66 -18.24
N SER A 26 -19.48 -11.18 -19.38
CA SER A 26 -18.78 -11.23 -20.66
C SER A 26 -17.49 -10.40 -20.64
N MET A 27 -17.55 -9.15 -20.19
CA MET A 27 -16.38 -8.29 -20.04
C MET A 27 -15.34 -8.88 -19.07
N LYS A 28 -15.80 -9.41 -17.92
CA LYS A 28 -14.95 -10.12 -16.96
C LYS A 28 -14.28 -11.32 -17.61
N GLY A 29 -15.01 -12.10 -18.42
CA GLY A 29 -14.48 -13.23 -19.17
C GLY A 29 -13.36 -12.84 -20.14
N ILE A 30 -13.53 -11.73 -20.87
CA ILE A 30 -12.49 -11.20 -21.78
C ILE A 30 -11.23 -10.76 -21.00
N LEU A 31 -11.42 -10.11 -19.85
CA LEU A 31 -10.31 -9.60 -19.04
C LEU A 31 -9.66 -10.65 -18.14
N GLN A 32 -10.29 -11.81 -17.95
CA GLN A 32 -9.89 -12.83 -16.96
C GLN A 32 -8.41 -13.22 -17.08
N LYS A 33 -7.94 -13.52 -18.29
CA LYS A 33 -6.54 -13.92 -18.52
C LYS A 33 -5.55 -12.82 -18.08
N PHE A 34 -5.86 -11.55 -18.38
CA PHE A 34 -4.99 -10.43 -18.01
C PHE A 34 -4.94 -10.23 -16.49
N VAL A 35 -6.08 -10.41 -15.81
CA VAL A 35 -6.15 -10.36 -14.34
C VAL A 35 -5.36 -11.53 -13.74
N ASP A 36 -5.54 -12.74 -14.24
CA ASP A 36 -4.80 -13.92 -13.77
C ASP A 36 -3.29 -13.76 -13.96
N ASP A 37 -2.87 -13.28 -15.13
CA ASP A 37 -1.45 -13.05 -15.44
C ASP A 37 -0.85 -11.98 -14.51
N PHE A 38 -1.58 -10.88 -14.25
CA PHE A 38 -1.14 -9.86 -13.30
C PHE A 38 -1.02 -10.42 -11.88
N PHE A 39 -2.03 -11.14 -11.39
CA PHE A 39 -2.03 -11.71 -10.04
C PHE A 39 -0.89 -12.72 -9.89
N ARG A 40 -0.63 -13.55 -10.91
CA ARG A 40 0.50 -14.48 -10.91
C ARG A 40 1.84 -13.75 -10.86
N VAL A 41 2.02 -12.68 -11.62
CA VAL A 41 3.29 -11.93 -11.61
C VAL A 41 3.54 -11.29 -10.25
N VAL A 42 2.50 -10.78 -9.60
CA VAL A 42 2.61 -10.06 -8.32
C VAL A 42 2.64 -10.99 -7.10
N LEU A 43 1.85 -12.06 -7.11
CA LEU A 43 1.60 -12.95 -5.97
C LEU A 43 2.16 -14.35 -6.21
N SER A 44 3.23 -14.50 -7.00
CA SER A 44 3.90 -15.79 -7.10
C SER A 44 5.40 -15.64 -7.21
N THR A 45 6.09 -16.73 -6.90
CA THR A 45 7.54 -16.91 -7.02
C THR A 45 7.94 -17.48 -8.39
N SER A 46 7.04 -17.41 -9.39
CA SER A 46 7.32 -17.86 -10.77
C SER A 46 8.39 -17.02 -11.48
N ARG A 47 8.65 -15.82 -10.96
CA ARG A 47 9.76 -14.95 -11.33
C ARG A 47 10.65 -14.74 -10.10
N PRO A 48 11.93 -14.35 -10.30
CA PRO A 48 12.79 -13.96 -9.19
C PRO A 48 12.10 -12.93 -8.30
N VAL A 49 11.99 -13.22 -7.01
CA VAL A 49 11.43 -12.28 -6.03
C VAL A 49 12.46 -11.17 -5.80
N PRO A 50 12.06 -9.89 -5.81
CA PRO A 50 12.98 -8.79 -5.55
C PRO A 50 13.65 -8.94 -4.16
N PRO A 51 14.98 -8.71 -4.04
CA PRO A 51 15.70 -8.80 -2.77
C PRO A 51 15.05 -7.98 -1.65
N ALA A 52 14.56 -6.77 -1.99
CA ALA A 52 13.86 -5.90 -1.05
C ALA A 52 12.60 -6.54 -0.44
N VAL A 53 11.85 -7.35 -1.19
CA VAL A 53 10.65 -8.04 -0.67
C VAL A 53 11.06 -9.12 0.31
N LYS A 54 12.06 -9.95 -0.05
CA LYS A 54 12.58 -10.99 0.84
C LYS A 54 13.15 -10.38 2.13
N TYR A 55 14.04 -9.39 1.99
CA TYR A 55 14.66 -8.70 3.11
C TYR A 55 13.63 -8.08 4.05
N PHE A 56 12.62 -7.41 3.49
CA PHE A 56 11.57 -6.78 4.29
C PHE A 56 10.63 -7.79 4.95
N PHE A 57 10.31 -8.91 4.30
CA PHE A 57 9.48 -9.95 4.92
C PHE A 57 10.21 -10.72 6.01
N ASP A 58 11.52 -10.95 5.85
CA ASP A 58 12.36 -11.53 6.91
C ASP A 58 12.42 -10.59 8.11
N PHE A 59 12.57 -9.27 7.88
CA PHE A 59 12.48 -8.28 8.95
C PHE A 59 11.15 -8.34 9.73
N LEU A 60 10.02 -8.55 9.05
CA LEU A 60 8.72 -8.72 9.72
C LEU A 60 8.65 -10.01 10.53
N ASP A 61 9.21 -11.10 10.00
CA ASP A 61 9.25 -12.41 10.67
C ASP A 61 10.14 -12.34 11.94
N GLU A 62 11.32 -11.71 11.85
CA GLU A 62 12.21 -11.47 12.99
C GLU A 62 11.60 -10.50 14.02
N ALA A 63 10.85 -9.49 13.57
CA ALA A 63 10.13 -8.59 14.47
C ALA A 63 9.03 -9.34 15.23
N ALA A 64 8.31 -10.25 14.59
CA ALA A 64 7.32 -11.11 15.23
C ALA A 64 7.97 -12.03 16.26
N GLU A 65 9.08 -12.68 15.91
CA GLU A 65 9.84 -13.54 16.84
C GLU A 65 10.34 -12.77 18.06
N ARG A 66 10.95 -11.60 17.88
CA ARG A 66 11.44 -10.76 18.98
C ARG A 66 10.35 -10.33 19.97
N HIS A 67 9.10 -10.21 19.50
CA HIS A 67 7.96 -9.83 20.34
C HIS A 67 7.11 -11.03 20.79
N GLY A 68 7.54 -12.26 20.52
CA GLY A 68 6.81 -13.47 20.91
C GLY A 68 5.47 -13.65 20.20
N ILE A 69 5.34 -13.16 18.96
CA ILE A 69 4.13 -13.30 18.15
C ILE A 69 4.20 -14.62 17.38
N GLU A 70 3.46 -15.62 17.86
CA GLU A 70 3.42 -16.95 17.25
C GLU A 70 2.29 -17.13 16.24
N ASP A 71 1.29 -16.25 16.25
CA ASP A 71 0.11 -16.34 15.37
C ASP A 71 0.47 -16.03 13.90
N PRO A 72 0.34 -17.01 12.98
CA PRO A 72 0.64 -16.81 11.57
C PRO A 72 -0.30 -15.81 10.88
N GLU A 73 -1.54 -15.66 11.37
CA GLU A 73 -2.49 -14.70 10.80
C GLU A 73 -2.03 -13.25 11.02
N THR A 74 -1.49 -12.94 12.19
CA THR A 74 -0.91 -11.63 12.49
C THR A 74 0.23 -11.28 11.53
N ILE A 75 1.17 -12.21 11.30
CA ILE A 75 2.29 -12.02 10.37
C ILE A 75 1.78 -11.86 8.92
N HIS A 76 0.77 -12.65 8.53
CA HIS A 76 0.11 -12.52 7.22
C HIS A 76 -0.51 -11.13 7.04
N ILE A 77 -1.19 -10.61 8.06
CA ILE A 77 -1.76 -9.26 8.06
C ILE A 77 -0.67 -8.20 7.91
N TRP A 78 0.46 -8.33 8.59
CA TRP A 78 1.58 -7.39 8.45
C TRP A 78 2.11 -7.36 7.02
N LYS A 79 2.42 -8.52 6.44
CA LYS A 79 2.90 -8.65 5.05
C LYS A 79 1.90 -8.10 4.04
N THR A 80 0.61 -8.35 4.26
CA THR A 80 -0.48 -7.85 3.41
C THR A 80 -0.62 -6.32 3.48
N ASN A 81 -0.62 -5.78 4.70
CA ASN A 81 -0.81 -4.35 4.96
C ASN A 81 0.41 -3.50 4.60
N SER A 82 1.59 -4.12 4.45
CA SER A 82 2.83 -3.42 4.12
C SER A 82 3.08 -3.33 2.62
N LEU A 83 2.82 -4.41 1.85
CA LEU A 83 3.22 -4.49 0.44
C LEU A 83 2.00 -4.58 -0.51
N PRO A 84 1.19 -5.66 -0.55
CA PRO A 84 0.03 -5.74 -1.44
C PRO A 84 -0.91 -4.55 -1.35
N LEU A 85 -1.31 -4.15 -0.15
CA LEU A 85 -2.34 -3.11 0.03
C LEU A 85 -1.81 -1.68 -0.12
N ARG A 86 -0.51 -1.45 0.08
CA ARG A 86 0.10 -0.10 0.02
C ARG A 86 0.70 0.18 -1.34
N PHE A 87 1.42 -0.79 -1.90
CA PHE A 87 2.12 -0.64 -3.16
C PHE A 87 1.28 -1.17 -4.32
N TRP A 88 0.95 -2.47 -4.34
CA TRP A 88 0.36 -3.10 -5.52
C TRP A 88 -1.07 -2.63 -5.82
N VAL A 89 -1.91 -2.47 -4.81
CA VAL A 89 -3.26 -1.88 -4.99
C VAL A 89 -3.14 -0.45 -5.54
N ASN A 90 -2.15 0.32 -5.09
CA ASN A 90 -1.95 1.70 -5.54
C ASN A 90 -1.51 1.75 -7.00
N ILE A 91 -0.56 0.91 -7.42
CA ILE A 91 -0.13 0.80 -8.82
C ILE A 91 -1.26 0.29 -9.71
N LEU A 92 -2.03 -0.70 -9.26
CA LEU A 92 -3.15 -1.27 -10.01
C LEU A 92 -4.27 -0.25 -10.25
N LYS A 93 -4.55 0.61 -9.26
CA LYS A 93 -5.57 1.66 -9.38
C LYS A 93 -5.09 2.89 -10.15
N ASN A 94 -3.79 3.17 -10.14
CA ASN A 94 -3.22 4.38 -10.73
C ASN A 94 -2.16 4.01 -11.78
N PRO A 95 -2.54 3.44 -12.93
CA PRO A 95 -1.57 3.02 -13.96
C PRO A 95 -0.80 4.21 -14.55
N ASN A 96 -1.33 5.43 -14.44
CA ASN A 96 -0.66 6.68 -14.82
C ASN A 96 0.57 7.00 -13.95
N PHE A 97 0.79 6.31 -12.83
CA PHE A 97 2.05 6.41 -12.07
C PHE A 97 3.21 5.67 -12.74
N VAL A 98 2.91 4.70 -13.62
CA VAL A 98 3.91 3.85 -14.27
C VAL A 98 3.98 4.15 -15.77
N PHE A 99 2.84 4.47 -16.39
CA PHE A 99 2.72 4.67 -17.82
C PHE A 99 2.19 6.06 -18.15
N ASP A 100 2.61 6.63 -19.27
CA ASP A 100 2.02 7.87 -19.80
C ASP A 100 0.67 7.57 -20.47
N VAL A 101 -0.36 7.39 -19.65
CA VAL A 101 -1.72 7.03 -20.09
C VAL A 101 -2.77 7.87 -19.38
N GLN A 102 -3.81 8.25 -20.12
CA GLN A 102 -5.00 8.85 -19.53
C GLN A 102 -6.00 7.78 -19.12
N VAL A 103 -6.37 7.78 -17.84
CA VAL A 103 -7.36 6.85 -17.28
C VAL A 103 -8.74 7.49 -17.34
N SER A 104 -9.67 6.89 -18.08
CA SER A 104 -11.07 7.31 -18.08
C SER A 104 -11.82 6.76 -16.87
N ASP A 105 -12.92 7.40 -16.47
CA ASP A 105 -13.77 6.97 -15.34
C ASP A 105 -14.23 5.51 -15.44
N ILE A 106 -14.46 5.03 -16.67
CA ILE A 106 -14.88 3.64 -16.92
C ILE A 106 -13.74 2.66 -16.62
N VAL A 107 -12.51 3.03 -17.00
CA VAL A 107 -11.31 2.24 -16.72
C VAL A 107 -11.01 2.26 -15.23
N ASP A 108 -11.07 3.43 -14.59
CA ASP A 108 -10.87 3.56 -13.14
C ASP A 108 -11.88 2.71 -12.34
N ALA A 109 -13.16 2.74 -12.72
CA ALA A 109 -14.18 1.90 -12.10
C ALA A 109 -13.89 0.40 -12.29
N SER A 110 -13.40 0.00 -13.46
CA SER A 110 -13.03 -1.39 -13.76
C SER A 110 -11.81 -1.84 -12.97
N LEU A 111 -10.77 -1.00 -12.89
CA LEU A 111 -9.57 -1.24 -12.09
C LEU A 111 -9.90 -1.30 -10.60
N SER A 112 -10.85 -0.50 -10.12
CA SER A 112 -11.32 -0.56 -8.73
C SER A 112 -11.98 -1.89 -8.40
N VAL A 113 -12.73 -2.49 -9.33
CA VAL A 113 -13.28 -3.85 -9.16
C VAL A 113 -12.17 -4.89 -9.08
N ILE A 114 -11.17 -4.83 -9.98
CA ILE A 114 -10.02 -5.76 -9.98
C ILE A 114 -9.18 -5.59 -8.72
N ALA A 115 -8.95 -4.35 -8.28
CA ALA A 115 -8.22 -4.04 -7.06
C ALA A 115 -8.96 -4.58 -5.83
N GLN A 116 -10.29 -4.48 -5.77
CA GLN A 116 -11.04 -5.10 -4.68
C GLN A 116 -10.88 -6.62 -4.67
N THR A 117 -10.93 -7.28 -5.82
CA THR A 117 -10.65 -8.73 -5.91
C THR A 117 -9.23 -9.07 -5.44
N PHE A 118 -8.24 -8.23 -5.78
CA PHE A 118 -6.87 -8.38 -5.30
C PHE A 118 -6.79 -8.27 -3.77
N MET A 119 -7.43 -7.25 -3.19
CA MET A 119 -7.52 -7.09 -1.73
C MET A 119 -8.20 -8.28 -1.06
N ASP A 120 -9.32 -8.75 -1.62
CA ASP A 120 -10.07 -9.90 -1.10
C ASP A 120 -9.25 -11.20 -1.19
N SER A 121 -8.33 -11.31 -2.14
CA SER A 121 -7.42 -12.46 -2.24
C SER A 121 -6.35 -12.49 -1.16
N CYS A 122 -6.01 -11.32 -0.60
CA CYS A 122 -4.99 -11.19 0.44
C CYS A 122 -5.54 -11.40 1.85
N THR A 123 -6.85 -11.52 2.06
CA THR A 123 -7.40 -11.83 3.40
C THR A 123 -7.47 -13.33 3.64
N THR A 124 -7.21 -13.75 4.87
CA THR A 124 -7.41 -15.12 5.39
C THR A 124 -8.89 -15.48 5.56
N GLN A 125 -9.77 -14.49 5.74
CA GLN A 125 -11.17 -14.72 6.06
C GLN A 125 -11.97 -15.27 4.88
N GLU A 126 -12.71 -16.36 5.08
CA GLU A 126 -13.61 -16.87 4.06
C GLU A 126 -14.72 -15.89 3.67
N GLN A 127 -14.99 -15.80 2.38
CA GLN A 127 -15.98 -14.88 1.85
C GLN A 127 -17.39 -15.47 1.96
N LYS A 128 -18.21 -14.89 2.85
CA LYS A 128 -19.64 -15.23 2.93
C LYS A 128 -20.41 -14.49 1.84
N LEU A 129 -20.82 -15.23 0.82
CA LEU A 129 -21.62 -14.71 -0.30
C LEU A 129 -23.10 -14.98 -0.08
N GLY A 130 -23.92 -13.97 -0.33
CA GLY A 130 -25.37 -14.03 -0.24
C GLY A 130 -26.03 -13.17 -1.31
N ARG A 131 -27.36 -13.16 -1.32
CA ARG A 131 -28.17 -12.42 -2.31
C ARG A 131 -27.88 -10.91 -2.31
N ASP A 132 -27.50 -10.36 -1.15
CA ASP A 132 -27.22 -8.94 -0.95
C ASP A 132 -25.71 -8.62 -1.04
N SER A 133 -24.88 -9.57 -1.46
CA SER A 133 -23.45 -9.31 -1.66
C SER A 133 -23.22 -8.35 -2.83
N PRO A 134 -22.25 -7.44 -2.72
CA PRO A 134 -21.87 -6.56 -3.83
C PRO A 134 -21.56 -7.32 -5.12
N ILE A 135 -21.98 -6.79 -6.27
CA ILE A 135 -21.83 -7.45 -7.58
C ILE A 135 -20.36 -7.79 -7.87
N ASN A 136 -19.43 -6.89 -7.56
CA ASN A 136 -17.99 -7.11 -7.75
C ASN A 136 -17.47 -8.33 -6.99
N LYS A 137 -18.02 -8.59 -5.81
CA LYS A 137 -17.71 -9.78 -5.00
C LYS A 137 -18.29 -11.06 -5.62
N LEU A 138 -19.45 -10.97 -6.27
CA LEU A 138 -20.05 -12.09 -7.00
C LEU A 138 -19.32 -12.39 -8.32
N LEU A 139 -18.76 -11.37 -8.99
CA LEU A 139 -18.06 -11.54 -10.28
C LEU A 139 -16.83 -12.45 -10.19
N TYR A 140 -16.07 -12.37 -9.09
CA TYR A 140 -14.84 -13.14 -8.86
C TYR A 140 -14.98 -14.22 -7.78
N ALA A 141 -16.21 -14.51 -7.35
CA ALA A 141 -16.51 -15.48 -6.30
C ALA A 141 -15.90 -16.88 -6.55
N ARG A 142 -15.81 -17.30 -7.81
CA ARG A 142 -15.28 -18.61 -8.18
C ARG A 142 -13.76 -18.65 -8.15
N GLU A 143 -13.10 -17.54 -8.49
CA GLU A 143 -11.65 -17.47 -8.60
C GLU A 143 -10.97 -17.12 -7.26
N ILE A 144 -11.68 -16.46 -6.33
CA ILE A 144 -11.10 -15.90 -5.11
C ILE A 144 -10.37 -16.94 -4.24
N SER A 145 -10.91 -18.15 -4.11
CA SER A 145 -10.27 -19.23 -3.35
C SER A 145 -8.96 -19.68 -3.98
N GLY A 146 -8.85 -19.62 -5.31
CA GLY A 146 -7.61 -19.91 -6.02
C GLY A 146 -6.55 -18.82 -5.78
N TYR A 147 -6.96 -17.55 -5.78
CA TYR A 147 -6.05 -16.44 -5.49
C TYR A 147 -5.58 -16.44 -4.03
N LYS A 148 -6.44 -16.76 -3.06
CA LYS A 148 -6.03 -16.92 -1.65
C LYS A 148 -4.92 -17.96 -1.47
N LYS A 149 -5.10 -19.15 -2.08
CA LYS A 149 -4.05 -20.18 -2.09
C LYS A 149 -2.75 -19.73 -2.75
N MET A 150 -2.86 -18.85 -3.76
CA MET A 150 -1.70 -18.25 -4.42
C MET A 150 -0.93 -17.33 -3.45
N VAL A 151 -1.64 -16.49 -2.68
CA VAL A 151 -1.04 -15.62 -1.64
C VAL A 151 -0.40 -16.44 -0.52
N GLU A 152 -1.10 -17.46 -0.02
CA GLU A 152 -0.57 -18.36 1.02
C GLU A 152 0.74 -19.02 0.56
N LYS A 153 0.75 -19.54 -0.67
CA LYS A 153 1.95 -20.12 -1.28
C LYS A 153 3.06 -19.09 -1.47
N TYR A 154 2.74 -17.87 -1.91
CA TYR A 154 3.71 -16.80 -2.10
C TYR A 154 4.47 -16.46 -0.82
N TYR A 155 3.77 -16.29 0.30
CA TYR A 155 4.41 -16.01 1.59
C TYR A 155 5.19 -17.22 2.12
N ALA A 156 4.68 -18.43 1.94
CA ALA A 156 5.40 -19.65 2.33
C ALA A 156 6.69 -19.83 1.53
N ASP A 157 6.64 -19.67 0.21
CA ASP A 157 7.79 -19.81 -0.69
C ASP A 157 8.85 -18.74 -0.37
N ILE A 158 8.48 -17.47 -0.15
CA ILE A 158 9.43 -16.40 0.23
C ILE A 158 10.10 -16.69 1.58
N ARG A 159 9.34 -17.18 2.56
CA ARG A 159 9.90 -17.53 3.87
C ARG A 159 10.98 -18.61 3.75
N GLN A 160 10.83 -19.53 2.80
CA GLN A 160 11.80 -20.61 2.54
C GLN A 160 13.00 -20.18 1.68
N MET A 161 12.97 -19.00 1.07
CA MET A 161 14.11 -18.49 0.31
C MET A 161 15.32 -18.23 1.22
N VAL A 162 16.51 -18.33 0.64
CA VAL A 162 17.76 -17.95 1.31
C VAL A 162 17.66 -16.48 1.74
N PRO A 163 18.00 -16.14 3.00
CA PRO A 163 18.04 -14.76 3.46
C PRO A 163 19.00 -13.91 2.63
N VAL A 164 18.60 -12.66 2.37
CA VAL A 164 19.48 -11.67 1.71
C VAL A 164 20.47 -11.16 2.75
N ARG A 165 21.77 -11.18 2.44
CA ARG A 165 22.79 -10.67 3.37
C ARG A 165 22.71 -9.16 3.45
N ASP A 166 22.97 -8.60 4.63
CA ASP A 166 23.02 -7.15 4.85
C ASP A 166 24.03 -6.44 3.92
N GLU A 167 25.15 -7.10 3.61
CA GLU A 167 26.15 -6.57 2.69
C GLU A 167 25.62 -6.47 1.26
N ASP A 168 24.88 -7.48 0.80
CA ASP A 168 24.28 -7.49 -0.54
C ASP A 168 23.19 -6.42 -0.63
N MET A 169 22.31 -6.34 0.38
CA MET A 169 21.25 -5.33 0.44
C MET A 169 21.81 -3.90 0.52
N ARG A 170 22.88 -3.67 1.27
CA ARG A 170 23.57 -2.37 1.35
C ARG A 170 24.20 -1.97 0.01
N THR A 171 24.73 -2.95 -0.73
CA THR A 171 25.29 -2.72 -2.06
C THR A 171 24.18 -2.29 -3.03
N GLU A 172 23.09 -3.05 -3.09
CA GLU A 172 21.90 -2.71 -3.90
C GLU A 172 21.38 -1.30 -3.59
N LEU A 173 21.20 -0.96 -2.30
CA LEU A 173 20.72 0.36 -1.89
C LEU A 173 21.69 1.49 -2.25
N SER A 174 23.01 1.24 -2.17
CA SER A 174 24.02 2.22 -2.56
C SER A 174 24.00 2.46 -4.07
N GLU A 175 23.85 1.41 -4.87
CA GLU A 175 23.75 1.51 -6.33
C GLU A 175 22.50 2.30 -6.74
N GLU A 176 21.34 1.96 -6.17
CA GLU A 176 20.09 2.70 -6.40
C GLU A 176 20.21 4.17 -5.95
N SER A 177 20.85 4.44 -4.81
CA SER A 177 21.07 5.83 -4.35
C SER A 177 21.95 6.63 -5.30
N GLN A 178 22.94 6.01 -5.94
CA GLN A 178 23.81 6.69 -6.91
C GLN A 178 23.08 6.95 -8.22
N ASN A 179 22.35 5.96 -8.73
CA ASN A 179 21.60 6.04 -9.98
C ASN A 179 20.56 7.17 -9.95
N ASN A 180 19.90 7.37 -8.81
CA ASN A 180 18.82 8.36 -8.66
C ASN A 180 19.28 9.67 -7.99
N SER A 181 20.58 9.86 -7.77
CA SER A 181 21.13 10.99 -6.98
C SER A 181 20.81 12.38 -7.55
N ASN A 182 20.65 12.48 -8.87
CA ASN A 182 20.40 13.76 -9.56
C ASN A 182 18.92 13.97 -9.91
N ASP A 183 18.05 12.99 -9.69
CA ASP A 183 16.65 13.03 -10.11
C ASP A 183 15.77 13.82 -9.12
N LEU A 184 16.24 13.99 -7.88
CA LEU A 184 15.48 14.63 -6.80
C LEU A 184 16.17 15.90 -6.30
N ASN A 185 15.42 17.01 -6.23
CA ASN A 185 15.90 18.25 -5.65
C ASN A 185 15.85 18.19 -4.11
N SER A 186 16.94 17.71 -3.52
CA SER A 186 17.08 17.58 -2.06
C SER A 186 16.91 18.90 -1.31
N MET A 187 17.32 20.03 -1.89
CA MET A 187 17.20 21.34 -1.23
C MET A 187 15.74 21.77 -1.07
N VAL A 188 14.91 21.53 -2.09
CA VAL A 188 13.47 21.80 -2.00
C VAL A 188 12.81 20.89 -0.96
N ALA A 189 13.13 19.59 -0.98
CA ALA A 189 12.62 18.65 0.01
C ALA A 189 13.00 19.05 1.45
N LEU A 190 14.27 19.46 1.68
CA LEU A 190 14.74 19.94 2.98
C LEU A 190 14.03 21.22 3.42
N HIS A 191 13.77 22.15 2.50
CA HIS A 191 13.03 23.38 2.82
C HIS A 191 11.59 23.09 3.26
N GLU A 192 10.90 22.18 2.56
CA GLU A 192 9.55 21.75 2.94
C GLU A 192 9.55 21.04 4.29
N LEU A 193 10.50 20.12 4.53
CA LEU A 193 10.65 19.44 5.83
C LEU A 193 10.92 20.44 6.97
N TYR A 194 11.79 21.41 6.74
CA TYR A 194 12.10 22.46 7.72
C TYR A 194 10.85 23.26 8.10
N THR A 195 9.93 23.49 7.17
CA THR A 195 8.68 24.19 7.45
C THR A 195 7.85 23.46 8.52
N TYR A 196 7.82 22.13 8.51
CA TYR A 196 7.18 21.32 9.55
C TYR A 196 7.96 21.35 10.85
N VAL A 197 9.29 21.19 10.80
CA VAL A 197 10.16 21.23 11.99
C VAL A 197 10.00 22.54 12.73
N ASN A 198 10.08 23.67 12.03
CA ASN A 198 9.91 24.99 12.64
C ASN A 198 8.49 25.19 13.22
N LYS A 199 7.46 24.62 12.59
CA LYS A 199 6.07 24.77 13.05
C LYS A 199 5.81 24.01 14.36
N TYR A 200 6.41 22.84 14.53
CA TYR A 200 6.17 21.97 15.67
C TYR A 200 7.40 21.79 16.57
N TYR A 201 8.34 22.74 16.48
CA TYR A 201 9.67 22.64 17.06
C TYR A 201 9.63 22.31 18.55
N ASP A 202 8.87 23.07 19.34
CA ASP A 202 8.83 22.86 20.80
C ASP A 202 8.20 21.50 21.18
N GLN A 203 7.10 21.12 20.51
CA GLN A 203 6.27 19.97 20.89
C GLN A 203 6.82 18.64 20.39
N GLU A 204 7.27 18.58 19.13
CA GLU A 204 7.61 17.33 18.45
C GLU A 204 9.12 17.13 18.29
N VAL A 205 9.93 18.17 18.51
CA VAL A 205 11.39 18.12 18.33
C VAL A 205 12.11 18.37 19.65
N TYR A 206 11.96 19.53 20.26
CA TYR A 206 12.71 19.93 21.45
C TYR A 206 12.39 19.05 22.67
N LEU A 207 11.11 18.93 23.04
CA LEU A 207 10.71 18.17 24.23
C LEU A 207 11.03 16.65 24.13
N PRO A 208 10.78 15.97 23.00
CA PRO A 208 11.18 14.57 22.86
C PRO A 208 12.70 14.36 22.87
N LEU A 209 13.48 15.27 22.26
CA LEU A 209 14.95 15.18 22.24
C LEU A 209 15.55 15.40 23.62
N GLN A 210 15.04 16.35 24.41
CA GLN A 210 15.50 16.59 25.78
C GLN A 210 15.31 15.37 26.69
N ASN A 211 14.24 14.60 26.43
CA ASN A 211 13.92 13.39 27.18
C ASN A 211 14.57 12.12 26.61
N CYS A 212 15.36 12.23 25.53
CA CYS A 212 15.96 11.09 24.87
C CYS A 212 17.31 10.73 25.53
N PRO A 213 17.46 9.55 26.15
CA PRO A 213 18.70 9.16 26.84
C PRO A 213 19.88 8.90 25.90
N LYS A 214 19.65 8.88 24.58
CA LYS A 214 20.67 8.67 23.54
C LYS A 214 21.19 9.96 22.91
N PHE A 215 20.54 11.10 23.16
CA PHE A 215 20.92 12.40 22.60
C PHE A 215 21.60 13.23 23.70
N THR A 216 22.86 13.62 23.52
CA THR A 216 23.52 14.47 24.52
C THR A 216 23.06 15.92 24.39
N LEU A 217 22.93 16.63 25.51
CA LEU A 217 22.53 18.06 25.53
C LEU A 217 23.41 18.92 24.61
N THR A 218 24.69 18.58 24.47
CA THR A 218 25.67 19.21 23.57
C THR A 218 25.36 19.07 22.08
N GLU A 219 24.86 17.92 21.64
CA GLU A 219 24.44 17.71 20.25
C GLU A 219 23.13 18.44 19.96
N MET A 220 22.27 18.54 20.98
CA MET A 220 21.03 19.31 20.94
C MET A 220 21.31 20.80 20.79
N ASP A 221 22.18 21.39 21.62
CA ASP A 221 22.55 22.80 21.55
C ASP A 221 23.25 23.17 20.22
N PHE A 222 24.06 22.26 19.66
CA PHE A 222 24.71 22.46 18.37
C PHE A 222 23.71 22.40 17.20
N ALA A 223 22.82 21.40 17.17
CA ALA A 223 21.81 21.27 16.11
C ALA A 223 20.82 22.46 16.13
N THR A 224 20.43 22.90 17.31
CA THR A 224 19.47 23.99 17.51
C THR A 224 20.09 25.38 17.27
N SER A 225 21.34 25.60 17.71
CA SER A 225 22.09 26.82 17.40
C SER A 225 22.46 26.96 15.92
N SER A 226 22.68 25.84 15.22
CA SER A 226 22.93 25.86 13.77
C SER A 226 21.67 26.18 12.95
N LEU A 227 20.48 25.87 13.48
CA LEU A 227 19.19 26.24 12.89
C LEU A 227 18.71 27.64 13.31
N ALA A 228 19.21 28.19 14.43
CA ALA A 228 18.81 29.51 14.94
C ALA A 228 18.97 30.69 13.94
N PRO A 229 20.04 30.79 13.12
CA PRO A 229 20.15 31.81 12.09
C PRO A 229 19.05 31.70 11.00
N TRP A 230 18.63 30.48 10.69
CA TRP A 230 17.53 30.21 9.77
C TRP A 230 16.15 30.52 10.38
N LEU A 231 16.00 30.38 11.70
CA LEU A 231 14.81 30.80 12.46
C LEU A 231 14.70 32.33 12.53
N ALA A 232 15.83 33.04 12.71
CA ALA A 232 15.87 34.51 12.80
C ALA A 232 15.60 35.22 11.47
N GLY A 233 15.88 34.57 10.32
CA GLY A 233 15.68 35.12 8.98
C GLY A 233 14.25 35.49 8.60
N LYS A 234 13.24 35.10 9.39
CA LYS A 234 11.83 35.53 9.22
C LYS A 234 11.48 36.87 9.87
N THR A 235 12.38 37.49 10.65
CA THR A 235 12.09 38.80 11.28
C THR A 235 12.55 40.02 10.48
N THR A 236 13.26 39.85 9.36
CA THR A 236 13.75 40.98 8.55
C THR A 236 13.48 40.83 7.06
N LYS A 237 12.21 40.79 6.67
CA LYS A 237 11.73 41.35 5.40
C LYS A 237 10.38 42.04 5.64
N LYS A 238 10.44 43.31 6.06
CA LYS A 238 9.42 44.31 5.77
C LYS A 238 9.75 44.93 4.41
#